data_AF-A0A1Y1JPE1-F1
#
_entry.id   AF-A0A1Y1JPE1-F1
#
_cell.length_a   1.000
_cell.length_b   1.000
_cell.length_c   1.000
_cell.angle_alpha   90.00
_cell.angle_beta   90.00
_cell.angle_gamma   90.00
#
_symmetry.space_group_name_H-M   'P 1'
#
loop_
_entity.id
_entity.type
_entity.pdbx_description
1 polymer ?
#
loop_
_entity_poly.entity_id
_entity_poly.type
_entity_poly.pdbx_seq_one_letter_code
_entity_poly.pdbx_strand_id
1 'polypeptide(L)'
;MYLSKNKRDDLIDDELPNDFVLPQGDKVKGEKLFKKHCKQCHSIAPDNTQSNSGFTSWGPSLFNVYNRTAGMSKGNSPFQVSPDMHSSGIIWNDLNLMKYMKNPKDFVEANIGMNFKGISNFQDRVDIVHYLKTLTYDDPYGREIVEKFSRKKK
;
A
#
# COMPACT_ATOMS: atom_id res chain seq x y z
N MET A 1 36.04 -17.76 9.24
CA MET A 1 35.33 -16.68 9.94
C MET A 1 34.45 -15.97 8.93
N TYR A 2 33.12 -16.09 9.08
CA TYR A 2 32.01 -15.37 8.41
C TYR A 2 32.08 -15.17 6.88
N LEU A 3 31.55 -16.11 6.11
CA LEU A 3 30.16 -16.18 5.58
C LEU A 3 29.93 -15.30 4.35
N SER A 4 29.86 -16.00 3.22
CA SER A 4 29.35 -15.61 1.92
C SER A 4 28.09 -14.75 2.04
N LYS A 5 28.16 -13.50 1.55
CA LYS A 5 26.98 -12.73 1.20
C LYS A 5 26.37 -13.38 -0.05
N ASN A 6 25.15 -13.88 0.12
CA ASN A 6 24.33 -14.49 -0.92
C ASN A 6 24.08 -13.42 -1.99
N LYS A 7 24.61 -13.60 -3.20
CA LYS A 7 24.45 -12.71 -4.38
C LYS A 7 23.00 -12.61 -4.92
N ARG A 8 21.99 -12.86 -4.08
CA ARG A 8 20.56 -12.76 -4.41
C ARG A 8 19.89 -11.54 -3.78
N ASP A 9 20.57 -10.85 -2.86
CA ASP A 9 20.03 -9.67 -2.17
C ASP A 9 20.20 -8.37 -2.98
N ASP A 10 20.86 -8.46 -4.13
CA ASP A 10 21.19 -7.34 -5.03
C ASP A 10 20.43 -7.44 -6.37
N LEU A 11 19.24 -8.07 -6.40
CA LEU A 11 18.29 -7.77 -7.47
C LEU A 11 18.13 -6.25 -7.44
N ILE A 12 18.60 -5.60 -8.51
CA ILE A 12 18.59 -4.16 -8.68
C ILE A 12 17.16 -3.72 -8.38
N ASP A 13 16.95 -3.13 -7.20
CA ASP A 13 15.63 -2.71 -6.74
C ASP A 13 14.99 -1.71 -7.72
N ASP A 14 15.81 -1.12 -8.60
CA ASP A 14 15.38 -0.20 -9.66
C ASP A 14 14.72 -0.92 -10.85
N GLU A 15 14.91 -2.24 -11.01
CA GLU A 15 14.44 -3.01 -12.18
C GLU A 15 13.73 -4.32 -11.77
N LEU A 16 12.66 -4.22 -10.98
CA LEU A 16 11.82 -5.40 -10.71
C LEU A 16 11.20 -5.93 -12.01
N PRO A 17 11.42 -7.21 -12.37
CA PRO A 17 11.01 -7.76 -13.65
C PRO A 17 9.49 -8.02 -13.70
N ASN A 18 8.96 -8.23 -14.90
CA ASN A 18 7.51 -8.44 -15.09
C ASN A 18 7.00 -9.75 -14.47
N ASP A 19 7.87 -10.74 -14.32
CA ASP A 19 7.61 -12.03 -13.65
C ASP A 19 7.97 -11.99 -12.15
N PHE A 20 8.09 -10.79 -11.56
CA PHE A 20 8.42 -10.61 -10.15
C PHE A 20 7.48 -11.40 -9.23
N VAL A 21 8.09 -12.17 -8.34
CA VAL A 21 7.40 -12.89 -7.26
C VAL A 21 7.74 -12.22 -5.94
N LEU A 22 6.71 -11.81 -5.19
CA LEU A 22 6.89 -11.21 -3.88
C LEU A 22 7.61 -12.19 -2.93
N PRO A 23 8.74 -11.81 -2.34
CA PRO A 23 9.42 -12.65 -1.35
C PRO A 23 8.59 -12.85 -0.08
N GLN A 24 9.05 -13.74 0.79
CA GLN A 24 8.44 -13.92 2.10
C GLN A 24 8.53 -12.62 2.92
N GLY A 25 7.48 -12.34 3.69
CA GLY A 25 7.41 -11.14 4.52
C GLY A 25 6.60 -11.35 5.78
N ASP A 26 6.66 -10.38 6.67
CA ASP A 26 6.03 -10.41 7.98
C ASP A 26 4.94 -9.35 8.08
N LYS A 27 3.68 -9.80 8.06
CA LYS A 27 2.51 -8.90 8.16
C LYS A 27 2.45 -8.10 9.47
N VAL A 28 3.04 -8.59 10.57
CA VAL A 28 3.05 -7.89 11.86
C VAL A 28 4.05 -6.73 11.82
N LYS A 29 5.22 -6.94 11.19
CA LYS A 29 6.14 -5.84 10.87
C LYS A 29 5.52 -4.89 9.86
N GLY A 30 4.87 -5.43 8.82
CA GLY A 30 4.13 -4.67 7.82
C GLY A 30 3.10 -3.73 8.42
N GLU A 31 2.32 -4.19 9.41
CA GLU A 31 1.36 -3.33 10.13
C GLU A 31 2.05 -2.16 10.85
N LYS A 32 3.19 -2.41 11.50
CA LYS A 32 3.96 -1.36 12.19
C LYS A 32 4.52 -0.35 11.19
N LEU A 33 5.05 -0.81 10.07
CA LEU A 33 5.56 0.03 9.00
C LEU A 33 4.42 0.83 8.34
N PHE A 34 3.26 0.22 8.10
CA PHE A 34 2.08 0.91 7.62
C PHE A 34 1.65 2.04 8.56
N LYS A 35 1.63 1.79 9.88
CA LYS A 35 1.32 2.83 10.88
C LYS A 35 2.30 4.00 10.81
N LYS A 36 3.58 3.72 10.57
CA LYS A 36 4.64 4.74 10.45
C LYS A 36 4.53 5.55 9.15
N HIS A 37 4.33 4.88 8.01
CA HIS A 37 4.47 5.48 6.69
C HIS A 37 3.15 5.87 6.01
N CYS A 38 2.07 5.14 6.28
CA CYS A 38 0.84 5.21 5.47
C CYS A 38 -0.36 5.75 6.26
N LYS A 39 -0.50 5.37 7.54
CA LYS A 39 -1.70 5.64 8.37
C LYS A 39 -1.98 7.14 8.58
N GLN A 40 -0.97 8.00 8.43
CA GLN A 40 -1.15 9.45 8.54
C GLN A 40 -2.14 9.95 7.48
N CYS A 41 -2.09 9.42 6.25
CA CYS A 41 -2.94 9.85 5.16
C CYS A 41 -4.04 8.82 4.83
N HIS A 42 -3.78 7.54 5.01
CA HIS A 42 -4.67 6.45 4.60
C HIS A 42 -5.38 5.79 5.79
N SER A 43 -6.67 5.50 5.62
CA SER A 43 -7.40 4.60 6.50
C SER A 43 -7.32 3.15 6.02
N ILE A 44 -7.80 2.25 6.88
CA ILE A 44 -8.07 0.85 6.59
C ILE A 44 -9.57 0.55 6.76
N ALA A 45 -10.41 1.57 6.62
CA ALA A 45 -11.83 1.47 6.88
C ALA A 45 -12.52 0.69 5.74
N PRO A 46 -13.25 -0.40 6.02
CA PRO A 46 -13.90 -1.22 4.99
C PRO A 46 -15.00 -0.50 4.21
N ASP A 47 -15.62 0.51 4.84
CA ASP A 47 -16.64 1.37 4.26
C ASP A 47 -16.07 2.56 3.47
N ASN A 48 -14.75 2.56 3.22
CA ASN A 48 -14.01 3.63 2.56
C ASN A 48 -14.01 4.98 3.29
N THR A 49 -14.38 5.01 4.58
CA THR A 49 -14.22 6.22 5.40
C THR A 49 -12.75 6.61 5.43
N GLN A 50 -12.43 7.87 5.16
CA GLN A 50 -11.05 8.35 5.15
C GLN A 50 -10.44 8.37 6.54
N SER A 51 -9.12 8.57 6.57
CA SER A 51 -8.44 8.88 7.82
C SER A 51 -9.01 10.20 8.38
N ASN A 52 -9.01 10.35 9.70
CA ASN A 52 -9.31 11.60 10.40
C ASN A 52 -8.18 11.96 11.38
N SER A 53 -6.94 11.73 10.95
CA SER A 53 -5.69 11.98 11.68
C SER A 53 -5.37 13.45 11.96
N GLY A 54 -6.23 14.40 11.58
CA GLY A 54 -6.02 15.84 11.73
C GLY A 54 -5.03 16.47 10.76
N PHE A 55 -4.52 15.73 9.77
CA PHE A 55 -3.66 16.25 8.72
C PHE A 55 -4.49 16.87 7.58
N THR A 56 -3.95 17.91 6.93
CA THR A 56 -4.63 18.60 5.82
C THR A 56 -4.75 17.77 4.55
N SER A 57 -3.99 16.67 4.41
CA SER A 57 -4.01 15.78 3.23
C SER A 57 -4.61 14.41 3.58
N TRP A 58 -5.59 13.96 2.79
CA TRP A 58 -6.28 12.68 2.96
C TRP A 58 -6.07 11.78 1.74
N GLY A 59 -5.72 10.52 2.00
CA GLY A 59 -5.69 9.45 1.00
C GLY A 59 -6.92 8.54 1.12
N PRO A 60 -7.28 7.80 0.05
CA PRO A 60 -8.36 6.84 0.09
C PRO A 60 -8.08 5.70 1.09
N SER A 61 -9.12 5.01 1.53
CA SER A 61 -8.95 3.76 2.27
C SER A 61 -8.16 2.74 1.44
N LEU A 62 -7.24 2.06 2.12
CA LEU A 62 -6.45 0.97 1.57
C LEU A 62 -7.05 -0.40 1.90
N PHE A 63 -8.22 -0.45 2.52
CA PHE A 63 -8.98 -1.70 2.61
C PHE A 63 -9.39 -2.16 1.21
N ASN A 64 -9.16 -3.44 0.93
CA ASN A 64 -9.36 -4.08 -0.36
C ASN A 64 -8.60 -3.41 -1.52
N VAL A 65 -7.38 -2.91 -1.24
CA VAL A 65 -6.52 -2.28 -2.26
C VAL A 65 -5.82 -3.29 -3.16
N TYR A 66 -5.46 -4.47 -2.63
CA TYR A 66 -4.76 -5.49 -3.40
C TYR A 66 -5.62 -6.00 -4.56
N ASN A 67 -5.06 -6.09 -5.76
CA ASN A 67 -5.74 -6.36 -7.03
C ASN A 67 -6.83 -5.36 -7.44
N ARG A 68 -6.98 -4.22 -6.75
CA ARG A 68 -7.86 -3.14 -7.19
C ARG A 68 -7.18 -2.35 -8.30
N THR A 69 -7.93 -1.96 -9.32
CA THR A 69 -7.46 -0.99 -10.32
C THR A 69 -7.28 0.38 -9.67
N ALA A 70 -6.20 1.06 -10.02
CA ALA A 70 -5.87 2.36 -9.49
C ALA A 70 -6.96 3.40 -9.82
N GLY A 71 -7.11 4.35 -8.91
CA GLY A 71 -8.15 5.37 -8.97
C GLY A 71 -9.59 4.93 -8.70
N MET A 72 -9.91 3.63 -8.70
CA MET A 72 -11.29 3.15 -8.51
C MET A 72 -11.78 3.12 -7.04
N SER A 73 -11.29 4.02 -6.18
CA SER A 73 -11.75 4.10 -4.77
C SER A 73 -13.19 4.60 -4.70
N LYS A 74 -14.07 3.90 -3.99
CA LYS A 74 -15.50 4.25 -3.83
C LYS A 74 -15.76 5.28 -2.70
N GLY A 75 -14.74 6.03 -2.28
CA GLY A 75 -14.82 6.94 -1.14
C GLY A 75 -15.02 8.41 -1.54
N ASN A 76 -15.70 9.18 -0.69
CA ASN A 76 -15.93 10.63 -0.84
C ASN A 76 -14.68 11.45 -0.45
N SER A 77 -13.54 11.20 -1.10
CA SER A 77 -12.33 12.00 -0.85
C SER A 77 -12.54 13.44 -1.31
N PRO A 78 -12.33 14.45 -0.44
CA PRO A 78 -12.32 15.84 -0.90
C PRO A 78 -11.11 16.08 -1.83
N PHE A 79 -10.08 15.24 -1.74
CA PHE A 79 -9.00 15.17 -2.70
C PHE A 79 -9.37 14.18 -3.81
N GLN A 80 -9.72 14.72 -4.97
CA GLN A 80 -9.97 13.92 -6.15
C GLN A 80 -8.73 13.07 -6.44
N VAL A 81 -8.94 11.78 -6.70
CA VAL A 81 -7.93 10.94 -7.33
C VAL A 81 -7.47 11.66 -8.60
N SER A 82 -6.16 11.76 -8.84
CA SER A 82 -5.68 12.43 -10.06
C SER A 82 -6.27 11.75 -11.30
N PRO A 83 -6.68 12.52 -12.34
CA PRO A 83 -7.19 11.95 -13.58
C PRO A 83 -6.24 10.91 -14.18
N ASP A 84 -4.93 11.15 -14.05
CA ASP A 84 -3.87 10.24 -14.52
C ASP A 84 -3.91 8.88 -13.79
N MET A 85 -4.19 8.87 -12.49
CA MET A 85 -4.30 7.61 -11.74
C MET A 85 -5.54 6.82 -12.17
N HIS A 86 -6.64 7.51 -12.50
CA HIS A 86 -7.85 6.89 -13.04
C HIS A 86 -7.64 6.29 -14.44
N SER A 87 -6.88 6.97 -15.32
CA SER A 87 -6.62 6.51 -16.69
C SER A 87 -5.43 5.55 -16.80
N SER A 88 -4.61 5.43 -15.76
CA SER A 88 -3.35 4.66 -15.78
C SER A 88 -3.48 3.17 -16.10
N GLY A 89 -4.65 2.56 -15.86
CA GLY A 89 -4.84 1.11 -15.99
C GLY A 89 -4.03 0.27 -14.99
N ILE A 90 -3.35 0.89 -14.02
CA ILE A 90 -2.53 0.20 -13.03
C ILE A 90 -3.41 -0.73 -12.19
N ILE A 91 -2.97 -1.96 -12.00
CA ILE A 91 -3.54 -2.92 -11.04
C ILE A 91 -2.60 -2.99 -9.85
N TRP A 92 -3.11 -2.82 -8.62
CA TRP A 92 -2.31 -2.91 -7.39
C TRP A 92 -1.96 -4.35 -7.03
N ASN A 93 -1.05 -4.94 -7.80
CA ASN A 93 -0.45 -6.25 -7.56
C ASN A 93 0.91 -6.11 -6.84
N ASP A 94 1.58 -7.24 -6.60
CA ASP A 94 2.87 -7.29 -5.90
C ASP A 94 3.93 -6.36 -6.54
N LEU A 95 4.13 -6.46 -7.86
CA LEU A 95 5.10 -5.67 -8.61
C LEU A 95 4.82 -4.16 -8.53
N ASN A 96 3.58 -3.76 -8.82
CA ASN A 96 3.20 -2.35 -8.88
C ASN A 96 3.19 -1.70 -7.49
N LEU A 97 2.79 -2.41 -6.44
CA LEU A 97 2.89 -1.91 -5.07
C LEU A 97 4.35 -1.74 -4.64
N MET A 98 5.24 -2.68 -4.99
CA MET A 98 6.66 -2.58 -4.68
C MET A 98 7.32 -1.38 -5.37
N LYS A 99 7.02 -1.16 -6.66
CA LYS A 99 7.51 0.00 -7.43
C LYS A 99 6.93 1.32 -6.91
N TYR A 100 5.62 1.38 -6.73
CA TYR A 100 4.92 2.58 -6.26
C TYR A 100 5.39 3.02 -4.87
N MET A 101 5.55 2.09 -3.92
CA MET A 101 6.04 2.44 -2.58
C MET A 101 7.51 2.88 -2.56
N LYS A 102 8.30 2.51 -3.56
CA LYS A 102 9.70 2.94 -3.68
C LYS A 102 9.78 4.40 -4.10
N ASN A 103 9.05 4.79 -5.13
CA ASN A 103 8.93 6.19 -5.56
C ASN A 103 7.59 6.40 -6.28
N PRO A 104 6.56 6.91 -5.58
CA PRO A 104 5.23 7.10 -6.17
C PRO A 104 5.22 8.05 -7.37
N LYS A 105 6.02 9.13 -7.29
CA LYS A 105 6.03 10.18 -8.32
C LYS A 105 6.64 9.66 -9.62
N ASP A 106 7.77 8.94 -9.50
CA ASP A 106 8.45 8.38 -10.67
C ASP A 106 7.64 7.23 -11.28
N PHE A 107 6.97 6.41 -10.46
CA PHE A 107 6.17 5.29 -10.97
C PHE A 107 4.97 5.72 -11.82
N VAL A 108 4.30 6.82 -11.43
CA VAL A 108 3.10 7.30 -12.15
C VAL A 108 3.47 8.26 -13.28
N GLU A 109 4.70 8.80 -13.25
CA GLU A 109 5.19 9.83 -14.20
C GLU A 109 4.28 11.06 -14.30
N ALA A 110 3.48 11.32 -13.26
CA ALA A 110 2.49 12.40 -13.23
C ALA A 110 2.39 13.06 -11.85
N ASN A 111 1.69 14.19 -11.79
CA ASN A 111 1.41 14.87 -10.53
C ASN A 111 0.30 14.11 -9.78
N ILE A 112 0.71 13.36 -8.77
CA ILE A 112 -0.21 12.67 -7.86
C ILE A 112 -0.35 13.45 -6.55
N GLY A 113 -1.54 13.40 -5.93
CA GLY A 113 -1.81 14.07 -4.66
C GLY A 113 -1.06 13.47 -3.45
N MET A 114 -0.39 12.33 -3.62
CA MET A 114 0.38 11.67 -2.58
C MET A 114 1.78 12.27 -2.47
N ASN A 115 1.97 13.20 -1.51
CA ASN A 115 3.29 13.73 -1.17
C ASN A 115 4.08 12.74 -0.30
N PHE A 116 4.70 11.75 -0.93
CA PHE A 116 5.47 10.70 -0.25
C PHE A 116 6.82 10.47 -0.91
N LYS A 117 7.90 10.50 -0.12
CA LYS A 117 9.28 10.33 -0.62
C LYS A 117 9.63 8.90 -1.03
N GLY A 118 8.82 7.92 -0.62
CA GLY A 118 9.11 6.51 -0.83
C GLY A 118 9.76 5.81 0.37
N ILE A 119 9.85 4.49 0.28
CA ILE A 119 10.48 3.60 1.24
C ILE A 119 11.65 2.92 0.53
N SER A 120 12.89 3.22 0.90
CA SER A 120 14.08 2.67 0.22
C SER A 120 14.36 1.21 0.57
N ASN A 121 14.07 0.80 1.80
CA ASN A 121 14.31 -0.57 2.23
C ASN A 121 13.34 -1.53 1.52
N PHE A 122 13.89 -2.47 0.76
CA PHE A 122 13.13 -3.44 -0.01
C PHE A 122 12.26 -4.34 0.88
N GLN A 123 12.83 -4.89 1.96
CA GLN A 123 12.10 -5.79 2.86
C GLN A 123 10.96 -5.06 3.60
N ASP A 124 11.15 -3.79 3.96
CA ASP A 124 10.07 -2.99 4.55
C ASP A 124 8.88 -2.88 3.61
N ARG A 125 9.13 -2.67 2.30
CA ARG A 125 8.06 -2.67 1.29
C ARG A 125 7.41 -4.05 1.17
N VAL A 126 8.19 -5.14 1.14
CA VAL A 126 7.67 -6.52 1.11
C VAL A 126 6.73 -6.77 2.29
N ASP A 127 7.16 -6.44 3.51
CA ASP A 127 6.37 -6.61 4.72
C ASP A 127 5.06 -5.80 4.67
N ILE A 128 5.11 -4.56 4.16
CA ILE A 128 3.90 -3.75 3.94
C ILE A 128 2.98 -4.40 2.90
N VAL A 129 3.47 -4.92 1.78
CA VAL A 129 2.61 -5.60 0.79
C VAL A 129 1.91 -6.80 1.42
N HIS A 130 2.63 -7.62 2.20
CA HIS A 130 2.02 -8.74 2.94
C HIS A 130 0.94 -8.28 3.91
N TYR A 131 1.13 -7.15 4.58
CA TYR A 131 0.08 -6.53 5.41
C TYR A 131 -1.11 -6.05 4.57
N LEU A 132 -0.89 -5.36 3.45
CA LEU A 132 -1.99 -4.89 2.58
C LEU A 132 -2.84 -6.05 2.05
N LYS A 133 -2.23 -7.22 1.76
CA LYS A 133 -2.93 -8.43 1.34
C LYS A 133 -3.88 -9.00 2.41
N THR A 134 -3.71 -8.65 3.69
CA THR A 134 -4.63 -9.06 4.75
C THR A 134 -5.82 -8.10 4.93
N LEU A 135 -5.78 -6.93 4.30
CA LEU A 135 -6.84 -5.92 4.41
C LEU A 135 -7.99 -6.23 3.43
N THR A 136 -8.62 -7.39 3.55
CA THR A 136 -9.71 -7.82 2.66
C THR A 136 -10.87 -8.42 3.46
N TYR A 137 -12.01 -8.67 2.81
CA TYR A 137 -13.13 -9.36 3.45
C TYR A 137 -12.87 -10.87 3.64
N ASP A 138 -11.95 -11.44 2.87
CA ASP A 138 -11.69 -12.88 2.81
C ASP A 138 -10.59 -13.32 3.79
N ASP A 139 -9.68 -12.41 4.17
CA ASP A 139 -8.63 -12.69 5.16
C ASP A 139 -9.16 -12.60 6.61
N PRO A 140 -8.80 -13.53 7.51
CA PRO A 140 -9.22 -13.49 8.91
C PRO A 140 -8.90 -12.16 9.62
N TYR A 141 -7.72 -11.57 9.39
CA TYR A 141 -7.34 -10.30 9.99
C TYR A 141 -8.19 -9.15 9.46
N GLY A 142 -8.50 -9.16 8.17
CA GLY A 142 -9.40 -8.19 7.56
C GLY A 142 -10.83 -8.29 8.11
N ARG A 143 -11.34 -9.50 8.37
CA ARG A 143 -12.64 -9.69 9.04
C ARG A 143 -12.68 -9.11 10.45
N GLU A 144 -11.60 -9.26 11.23
CA GLU A 144 -11.52 -8.61 12.55
C GLU A 144 -11.61 -7.08 12.44
N ILE A 145 -11.01 -6.49 11.41
CA ILE A 145 -11.12 -5.05 11.15
C ILE A 145 -12.59 -4.70 10.87
N VAL A 146 -13.26 -5.43 9.99
CA VAL A 146 -14.69 -5.22 9.68
C VAL A 146 -15.53 -5.25 10.95
N GLU A 147 -15.38 -6.26 11.79
CA GLU A 147 -16.11 -6.35 13.05
C GLU A 147 -15.86 -5.16 13.98
N LYS A 148 -14.59 -4.75 14.13
CA LYS A 148 -14.21 -3.58 14.94
C LYS A 148 -14.86 -2.30 14.42
N PHE A 149 -14.95 -2.12 13.11
CA PHE A 149 -15.60 -0.96 12.50
C PHE A 149 -17.13 -1.00 12.64
N SER A 150 -17.76 -2.17 12.47
CA SER A 150 -19.21 -2.32 12.66
C SER A 150 -19.65 -2.05 14.10
N ARG A 151 -18.81 -2.38 15.09
CA ARG A 151 -19.09 -2.09 16.52
C ARG A 151 -18.97 -0.61 16.86
N LYS A 152 -18.07 0.13 16.23
CA LYS A 152 -17.87 1.58 16.47
C LYS A 152 -18.98 2.47 15.90
N LYS A 153 -19.79 1.96 14.97
CA LYS A 153 -20.94 2.68 14.39
C LYS A 153 -22.22 2.53 15.22
N LYS A 154 -22.27 1.58 16.15
CA LYS A 154 -23.35 1.42 17.12
C LYS A 154 -23.06 2.26 18.35
#